data_AF-A0A2V8JY87-F1
#
_entry.id   AF-A0A2V8JY87-F1
#
_cell.length_a   1.000
_cell.length_b   1.000
_cell.length_c   1.000
_cell.angle_alpha   90.00
_cell.angle_beta   90.00
_cell.angle_gamma   90.00
#
_symmetry.space_group_name_H-M   'P 1'
#
loop_
_entity.id
_entity.type
_entity.pdbx_description
1 polymer ?
#
loop_
_entity_poly.entity_id
_entity_poly.type
_entity_poly.pdbx_seq_one_letter_code
_entity_poly.pdbx_strand_id
1 'polypeptide(L)'
;MRFLSTRFGAALALAAGLCSTAALAQTQEDVNAHINAAKAAAQFDFLGTLARLCLTPPDVKAINDTAPGPAPARDTWFIEPAKVFDNLYFVGSKIHSSWALVDPAGIILLDTLYTYNSPEEIGGGLRKLGFEPKNVKYTIISHAHGDHVGGAKAIPAESPSAILRPRTARWSPSATPR
;
A
#
# COMPACT_ATOMS: atom_id res chain seq x y z
N MET A 1 -4.45 -4.63 -88.95
CA MET A 1 -3.99 -6.00 -88.64
C MET A 1 -4.23 -6.25 -87.15
N ARG A 2 -4.75 -7.42 -86.79
CA ARG A 2 -5.34 -7.79 -85.48
C ARG A 2 -4.30 -8.09 -84.38
N PHE A 3 -4.82 -8.15 -83.13
CA PHE A 3 -4.31 -8.85 -81.92
C PHE A 3 -3.22 -8.11 -81.09
N LEU A 4 -3.12 -8.17 -79.75
CA LEU A 4 -3.67 -9.06 -78.72
C LEU A 4 -3.54 -8.42 -77.30
N SER A 5 -4.49 -8.75 -76.42
CA SER A 5 -4.41 -9.05 -74.97
C SER A 5 -3.61 -8.18 -73.96
N THR A 6 -4.25 -7.56 -72.96
CA THR A 6 -4.56 -8.04 -71.58
C THR A 6 -3.40 -8.17 -70.57
N ARG A 7 -3.61 -7.52 -69.41
CA ARG A 7 -3.07 -7.76 -68.05
C ARG A 7 -1.70 -7.17 -67.71
N PHE A 8 -1.70 -6.13 -66.87
CA PHE A 8 -0.85 -6.06 -65.66
C PHE A 8 -1.54 -5.14 -64.64
N GLY A 9 -2.57 -5.67 -63.99
CA GLY A 9 -3.01 -5.17 -62.70
C GLY A 9 -2.18 -5.84 -61.60
N ALA A 10 -1.96 -5.10 -60.52
CA ALA A 10 -1.53 -5.57 -59.20
C ALA A 10 -0.08 -6.07 -59.09
N ALA A 11 0.88 -5.14 -58.98
CA ALA A 11 2.18 -5.44 -58.38
C ALA A 11 2.83 -4.21 -57.74
N LEU A 12 2.11 -3.47 -56.88
CA LEU A 12 2.77 -2.54 -55.94
C LEU A 12 1.88 -2.18 -54.73
N ALA A 13 1.34 -3.20 -54.06
CA ALA A 13 0.70 -3.04 -52.75
C ALA A 13 1.10 -4.18 -51.80
N LEU A 14 2.37 -4.59 -51.84
CA LEU A 14 2.90 -5.68 -51.02
C LEU A 14 4.23 -5.30 -50.35
N ALA A 15 4.27 -4.16 -49.66
CA ALA A 15 5.44 -3.78 -48.85
C ALA A 15 5.07 -2.90 -47.64
N ALA A 16 3.88 -3.04 -47.07
CA ALA A 16 3.45 -2.25 -45.90
C ALA A 16 2.78 -3.12 -44.82
N GLY A 17 3.24 -4.37 -44.63
CA GLY A 17 2.53 -5.35 -43.78
C GLY A 17 3.39 -6.24 -42.90
N LEU A 18 4.64 -5.89 -42.60
CA LEU A 18 5.54 -6.74 -41.80
C LEU A 18 6.36 -5.93 -40.78
N CYS A 19 5.67 -5.13 -39.96
CA CYS A 19 6.19 -4.73 -38.66
C CYS A 19 5.04 -4.64 -37.64
N SER A 20 4.15 -5.63 -37.67
CA SER A 20 3.37 -5.95 -36.48
C SER A 20 4.32 -6.69 -35.55
N THR A 21 5.00 -5.98 -34.66
CA THR A 21 5.51 -6.62 -33.44
C THR A 21 4.27 -7.13 -32.71
N ALA A 22 3.88 -8.37 -32.97
CA ALA A 22 2.97 -9.06 -32.10
C ALA A 22 3.66 -9.10 -30.74
N ALA A 23 3.24 -8.23 -29.84
CA ALA A 23 3.47 -8.47 -28.43
C ALA A 23 2.83 -9.83 -28.17
N LEU A 24 3.64 -10.90 -28.15
CA LEU A 24 3.18 -12.21 -27.75
C LEU A 24 2.74 -12.05 -26.31
N ALA A 25 1.43 -11.94 -26.11
CA ALA A 25 0.86 -11.96 -24.78
C ALA A 25 1.30 -13.27 -24.13
N GLN A 26 1.98 -13.18 -22.99
CA GLN A 26 2.38 -14.36 -22.24
C GLN A 26 1.13 -15.20 -21.97
N THR A 27 1.21 -16.48 -22.26
CA THR A 27 0.11 -17.39 -21.93
C THR A 27 0.07 -17.61 -20.43
N GLN A 28 -1.08 -18.05 -19.91
CA GLN A 28 -1.19 -18.44 -18.51
C GLN A 28 -0.17 -19.55 -18.15
N GLU A 29 0.18 -20.39 -19.12
CA GLU A 29 1.16 -21.47 -18.95
C GLU A 29 2.58 -20.93 -18.78
N ASP A 30 2.96 -19.92 -19.56
CA ASP A 30 4.26 -19.22 -19.40
C ASP A 30 4.38 -18.56 -18.03
N VAL A 31 3.30 -17.91 -17.56
CA VAL A 31 3.25 -17.29 -16.22
C VAL A 31 3.41 -18.35 -15.12
N ASN A 32 2.72 -19.48 -15.26
CA ASN A 32 2.80 -20.57 -14.28
C ASN A 32 4.20 -21.20 -14.23
N ALA A 33 4.87 -21.36 -15.39
CA ALA A 33 6.23 -21.87 -15.46
C ALA A 33 7.22 -20.97 -14.69
N HIS A 34 7.12 -19.65 -14.84
CA HIS A 34 7.95 -18.69 -14.10
C HIS A 34 7.68 -18.72 -12.59
N ILE A 35 6.41 -18.82 -12.18
CA ILE A 35 6.04 -18.96 -10.76
C ILE A 35 6.67 -20.23 -10.17
N ASN A 36 6.62 -21.36 -10.89
CA ASN A 36 7.19 -22.62 -10.42
C ASN A 36 8.72 -22.57 -10.30
N ALA A 37 9.41 -21.98 -11.29
CA ALA A 37 10.85 -21.79 -11.24
C ALA A 37 11.26 -20.89 -10.06
N ALA A 38 10.53 -19.80 -9.82
CA ALA A 38 10.78 -18.90 -8.69
C ALA A 38 10.55 -19.61 -7.33
N LYS A 39 9.49 -20.41 -7.20
CA LYS A 39 9.23 -21.23 -5.99
C LYS A 39 10.35 -22.22 -5.72
N ALA A 40 10.85 -22.90 -6.77
CA ALA A 40 11.93 -23.87 -6.63
C ALA A 40 13.27 -23.21 -6.22
N ALA A 41 13.57 -22.03 -6.78
CA ALA A 41 14.78 -21.28 -6.47
C ALA A 41 14.76 -20.68 -5.05
N ALA A 42 13.61 -20.16 -4.61
CA ALA A 42 13.46 -19.55 -3.29
C ALA A 42 13.49 -20.56 -2.14
N GLN A 43 13.23 -21.85 -2.40
CA GLN A 43 13.14 -22.90 -1.37
C GLN A 43 12.29 -22.47 -0.15
N PHE A 44 12.91 -22.33 1.02
CA PHE A 44 12.29 -21.89 2.27
C PHE A 44 12.69 -20.45 2.66
N ASP A 45 13.42 -19.76 1.80
CA ASP A 45 13.69 -18.34 1.98
C ASP A 45 12.39 -17.57 1.71
N PHE A 46 11.97 -16.75 2.67
CA PHE A 46 10.74 -15.96 2.62
C PHE A 46 9.43 -16.75 2.63
N LEU A 47 9.34 -17.88 3.37
CA LEU A 47 8.10 -18.64 3.52
C LEU A 47 6.87 -17.79 3.87
N GLY A 48 7.03 -16.76 4.69
CA GLY A 48 5.95 -15.84 5.05
C GLY A 48 5.42 -15.03 3.86
N THR A 49 6.28 -14.68 2.91
CA THR A 49 5.95 -14.00 1.66
C THR A 49 5.36 -14.99 0.66
N LEU A 50 5.95 -16.18 0.52
CA LEU A 50 5.45 -17.26 -0.34
C LEU A 50 4.01 -17.65 0.03
N ALA A 51 3.73 -17.81 1.33
CA ALA A 51 2.40 -18.13 1.83
C ALA A 51 1.37 -17.07 1.43
N ARG A 52 1.72 -15.78 1.60
CA ARG A 52 0.82 -14.65 1.35
C ARG A 52 0.61 -14.35 -0.14
N LEU A 53 1.63 -14.52 -0.96
CA LEU A 53 1.57 -14.14 -2.38
C LEU A 53 1.23 -15.29 -3.33
N CYS A 54 1.64 -16.53 -3.00
CA CYS A 54 1.67 -17.61 -3.99
C CYS A 54 0.90 -18.88 -3.57
N LEU A 55 0.52 -18.99 -2.29
CA LEU A 55 -0.25 -20.13 -1.76
C LEU A 55 -1.66 -19.74 -1.31
N THR A 56 -1.92 -18.46 -1.04
CA THR A 56 -3.27 -17.99 -0.68
C THR A 56 -4.15 -18.02 -1.93
N PRO A 57 -5.24 -18.83 -1.98
CA PRO A 57 -6.16 -18.83 -3.11
C PRO A 57 -6.72 -17.42 -3.39
N PRO A 58 -6.91 -17.01 -4.66
CA PRO A 58 -7.43 -15.68 -5.03
C PRO A 58 -8.85 -15.40 -4.49
N ASP A 59 -9.54 -16.46 -4.07
CA ASP A 59 -10.89 -16.53 -3.54
C ASP A 59 -10.96 -16.57 -2.00
N VAL A 60 -9.80 -16.58 -1.30
CA VAL A 60 -9.79 -16.29 0.14
C VAL A 60 -10.11 -14.82 0.30
N LYS A 61 -11.29 -14.50 0.87
CA LYS A 61 -11.60 -13.16 1.40
C LYS A 61 -10.33 -12.65 2.08
N ALA A 62 -9.84 -11.50 1.64
CA ALA A 62 -8.63 -10.84 2.13
C ALA A 62 -8.38 -11.26 3.57
N ILE A 63 -7.26 -11.94 3.82
CA ILE A 63 -6.85 -12.28 5.18
C ILE A 63 -6.80 -10.92 5.87
N ASN A 64 -7.80 -10.63 6.71
CA ASN A 64 -7.78 -9.39 7.45
C ASN A 64 -6.44 -9.40 8.19
N ASP A 65 -5.61 -8.37 7.99
CA ASP A 65 -4.26 -8.29 8.57
C ASP A 65 -4.27 -8.51 10.09
N THR A 66 -5.43 -8.36 10.71
CA THR A 66 -5.90 -9.20 11.83
C THR A 66 -7.39 -8.90 12.02
N ALA A 67 -8.21 -9.89 12.37
CA ALA A 67 -9.51 -9.59 12.99
C ALA A 67 -9.22 -8.97 14.38
N PRO A 68 -9.90 -7.88 14.80
CA PRO A 68 -9.57 -7.25 16.08
C PRO A 68 -10.00 -8.20 17.20
N GLY A 69 -9.02 -8.86 17.80
CA GLY A 69 -9.17 -9.33 19.18
C GLY A 69 -9.38 -8.14 20.11
N PRO A 70 -9.71 -8.37 21.39
CA PRO A 70 -9.72 -7.29 22.37
C PRO A 70 -8.36 -6.57 22.34
N ALA A 71 -8.37 -5.26 22.62
CA ALA A 71 -7.14 -4.49 22.71
C ALA A 71 -6.18 -5.20 23.70
N PRO A 72 -4.91 -5.41 23.32
CA PRO A 72 -3.93 -6.01 24.22
C PRO A 72 -3.73 -5.15 25.45
N ALA A 73 -3.26 -5.77 26.54
CA ALA A 73 -3.03 -5.08 27.81
C ALA A 73 -2.12 -3.86 27.61
N ARG A 74 -2.50 -2.72 28.20
CA ARG A 74 -1.88 -1.41 27.94
C ARG A 74 -0.36 -1.40 28.11
N ASP A 75 0.13 -2.10 29.13
CA ASP A 75 1.55 -2.22 29.44
C ASP A 75 2.38 -2.89 28.34
N THR A 76 1.76 -3.69 27.47
CA THR A 76 2.43 -4.35 26.34
C THR A 76 2.79 -3.40 25.19
N TRP A 77 2.09 -2.29 25.06
CA TRP A 77 2.29 -1.33 23.96
C TRP A 77 2.58 0.09 24.42
N PHE A 78 2.11 0.53 25.59
CA PHE A 78 2.24 1.92 26.00
C PHE A 78 3.69 2.34 26.27
N ILE A 79 4.09 3.49 25.73
CA ILE A 79 5.32 4.20 26.09
C ILE A 79 5.04 5.70 26.18
N GLU A 80 5.86 6.42 26.94
CA GLU A 80 5.72 7.87 27.01
C GLU A 80 6.17 8.54 25.70
N PRO A 81 5.45 9.58 25.23
CA PRO A 81 5.87 10.34 24.06
C PRO A 81 7.15 11.11 24.40
N ALA A 82 7.98 11.36 23.40
CA ALA A 82 9.26 12.01 23.63
C ALA A 82 9.64 12.93 22.47
N LYS A 83 10.26 14.06 22.80
CA LYS A 83 11.04 14.82 21.82
C LYS A 83 12.34 14.06 21.58
N VAL A 84 12.59 13.67 20.34
CA VAL A 84 13.82 12.91 20.01
C VAL A 84 14.93 13.84 19.56
N PHE A 85 14.67 14.71 18.58
CA PHE A 85 15.59 15.79 18.18
C PHE A 85 14.84 16.90 17.42
N ASP A 86 15.42 18.11 17.36
CA ASP A 86 14.90 19.29 16.64
C ASP A 86 13.39 19.53 16.80
N ASN A 87 12.62 19.18 15.78
CA ASN A 87 11.18 19.31 15.69
C ASN A 87 10.49 17.97 15.42
N LEU A 88 11.18 16.85 15.68
CA LEU A 88 10.70 15.49 15.53
C LEU A 88 10.40 14.85 16.89
N TYR A 89 9.18 14.35 17.02
CA TYR A 89 8.64 13.78 18.25
C TYR A 89 8.15 12.36 18.01
N PHE A 90 8.45 11.47 18.95
CA PHE A 90 7.91 10.13 18.99
C PHE A 90 6.55 10.13 19.71
N VAL A 91 5.53 9.62 19.02
CA VAL A 91 4.15 9.44 19.51
C VAL A 91 3.65 8.03 19.17
N GLY A 92 4.60 7.09 19.08
CA GLY A 92 4.35 5.69 18.80
C GLY A 92 4.21 4.84 20.06
N SER A 93 4.13 3.53 19.86
CA SER A 93 4.06 2.53 20.92
C SER A 93 5.39 1.78 21.06
N LYS A 94 5.52 0.92 22.08
CA LYS A 94 6.67 0.02 22.28
C LYS A 94 7.01 -0.86 21.07
N ILE A 95 6.01 -1.15 20.23
CA ILE A 95 6.10 -2.16 19.16
C ILE A 95 5.75 -1.64 17.76
N HIS A 96 5.12 -0.46 17.65
CA HIS A 96 4.81 0.18 16.37
C HIS A 96 5.17 1.66 16.43
N SER A 97 5.81 2.17 15.37
CA SER A 97 6.27 3.55 15.30
C SER A 97 5.17 4.50 14.85
N SER A 98 5.13 5.68 15.47
CA SER A 98 4.44 6.85 14.94
C SER A 98 5.22 8.11 15.33
N TRP A 99 5.30 9.06 14.40
CA TRP A 99 6.15 10.24 14.55
C TRP A 99 5.39 11.50 14.18
N ALA A 100 5.63 12.57 14.93
CA ALA A 100 5.13 13.90 14.63
C ALA A 100 6.31 14.81 14.28
N LEU A 101 6.32 15.31 13.05
CA LEU A 101 7.19 16.39 12.62
C LEU A 101 6.41 17.70 12.75
N VAL A 102 6.87 18.60 13.62
CA VAL A 102 6.13 19.80 14.00
C VAL A 102 6.80 21.04 13.42
N ASP A 103 6.03 21.92 12.79
CA ASP A 103 6.49 23.24 12.39
C ASP A 103 5.41 24.30 12.72
N PRO A 104 5.69 25.60 12.54
CA PRO A 104 4.68 26.65 12.77
C PRO A 104 3.45 26.57 11.85
N ALA A 105 3.52 25.89 10.70
CA ALA A 105 2.40 25.71 9.78
C ALA A 105 1.50 24.52 10.17
N GLY A 106 2.02 23.58 10.95
CA GLY A 106 1.27 22.46 11.52
C GLY A 106 2.11 21.23 11.81
N ILE A 107 1.46 20.07 11.79
CA ILE A 107 2.07 18.78 12.12
C ILE A 107 1.93 17.83 10.94
N ILE A 108 3.03 17.19 10.56
CA ILE A 108 3.05 16.02 9.69
C ILE A 108 3.14 14.79 10.59
N LEU A 109 2.14 13.92 10.54
CA LEU A 109 2.11 12.66 11.26
C LEU A 109 2.56 11.52 10.34
N LEU A 110 3.44 10.66 10.83
CA LEU A 110 3.88 9.44 10.16
C LEU A 110 3.30 8.24 10.89
N ASP A 111 2.50 7.43 10.18
CA ASP A 111 1.74 6.29 10.68
C ASP A 111 0.76 6.63 11.82
N THR A 112 -0.29 5.81 11.94
CA THR A 112 -1.46 6.11 12.79
C THR A 112 -1.76 5.04 13.83
N LEU A 113 -0.87 4.06 13.98
CA LEU A 113 -1.01 2.93 14.90
C LEU A 113 -2.30 2.12 14.64
N TYR A 114 -2.62 1.20 15.56
CA TYR A 114 -3.91 0.54 15.58
C TYR A 114 -5.00 1.47 16.09
N THR A 115 -6.26 1.16 15.76
CA THR A 115 -7.42 1.90 16.26
C THR A 115 -7.50 1.95 17.80
N TYR A 116 -7.02 0.91 18.50
CA TYR A 116 -7.16 0.83 19.96
C TYR A 116 -6.17 1.72 20.73
N ASN A 117 -4.96 1.95 20.23
CA ASN A 117 -3.93 2.72 20.94
C ASN A 117 -3.69 4.13 20.36
N SER A 118 -4.07 4.36 19.10
CA SER A 118 -3.93 5.67 18.44
C SER A 118 -4.46 6.86 19.26
N PRO A 119 -5.67 6.80 19.88
CA PRO A 119 -6.18 7.93 20.67
C PRO A 119 -5.29 8.32 21.85
N GLU A 120 -4.64 7.33 22.48
CA GLU A 120 -3.79 7.54 23.65
C GLU A 120 -2.36 7.93 23.24
N GLU A 121 -1.70 7.12 22.41
CA GLU A 121 -0.31 7.36 22.00
C GLU A 121 -0.17 8.62 21.16
N ILE A 122 -1.01 8.80 20.15
CA ILE A 122 -0.92 9.94 19.25
C ILE A 122 -1.67 11.13 19.84
N GLY A 123 -2.97 10.98 20.10
CA GLY A 123 -3.78 12.08 20.60
C GLY A 123 -3.32 12.56 21.98
N GLY A 124 -3.15 11.64 22.92
CA GLY A 124 -2.65 11.92 24.27
C GLY A 124 -1.18 12.36 24.25
N GLY A 125 -0.36 11.70 23.43
CA GLY A 125 1.05 12.04 23.32
C GLY A 125 1.30 13.44 22.81
N LEU A 126 0.61 13.86 21.73
CA LEU A 126 0.69 15.22 21.21
C LEU A 126 0.30 16.26 22.27
N ARG A 127 -0.81 16.05 22.99
CA ARG A 127 -1.24 16.95 24.06
C ARG A 127 -0.22 17.04 25.19
N LYS A 128 0.37 15.90 25.59
CA LYS A 128 1.40 15.84 26.63
C LYS A 128 2.68 16.58 26.22
N LEU A 129 2.99 16.61 24.94
CA LEU A 129 4.10 17.37 24.36
C LEU A 129 3.78 18.85 24.10
N GLY A 130 2.56 19.31 24.41
CA GLY A 130 2.13 20.71 24.22
C GLY A 130 1.59 21.02 22.82
N PHE A 131 1.21 20.00 22.04
CA PHE A 131 0.64 20.14 20.70
C PHE A 131 -0.83 19.76 20.67
N GLU A 132 -1.56 20.39 19.75
CA GLU A 132 -2.97 20.10 19.54
C GLU A 132 -3.17 19.14 18.37
N PRO A 133 -3.86 17.99 18.54
CA PRO A 133 -4.09 17.04 17.43
C PRO A 133 -4.79 17.64 16.21
N LYS A 134 -5.60 18.69 16.39
CA LYS A 134 -6.22 19.45 15.27
C LYS A 134 -5.20 20.18 14.37
N ASN A 135 -3.96 20.34 14.82
CA ASN A 135 -2.89 20.96 14.05
C ASN A 135 -2.20 19.95 13.12
N VAL A 136 -2.56 18.65 13.17
CA VAL A 136 -2.17 17.69 12.13
C VAL A 136 -2.75 18.14 10.80
N LYS A 137 -1.84 18.40 9.84
CA LYS A 137 -2.16 18.84 8.48
C LYS A 137 -1.94 17.73 7.47
N TYR A 138 -0.97 16.86 7.71
CA TYR A 138 -0.62 15.79 6.79
C TYR A 138 -0.46 14.50 7.56
N THR A 139 -0.85 13.40 6.92
CA THR A 139 -0.56 12.05 7.41
C THR A 139 0.09 11.26 6.30
N ILE A 140 1.27 10.73 6.59
CA ILE A 140 2.04 9.87 5.71
C ILE A 140 1.95 8.47 6.29
N ILE A 141 1.50 7.52 5.48
CA ILE A 141 1.41 6.11 5.84
C ILE A 141 2.56 5.38 5.17
N SER A 142 3.36 4.65 5.95
CA SER A 142 4.47 3.85 5.46
C SER A 142 3.99 2.66 4.63
N HIS A 143 3.01 1.91 5.15
CA HIS A 143 2.36 0.81 4.46
C HIS A 143 0.95 0.51 5.00
N ALA A 144 0.17 -0.28 4.27
CA ALA A 144 -1.28 -0.39 4.46
C ALA A 144 -1.74 -1.53 5.38
N HIS A 145 -1.01 -1.82 6.46
CA HIS A 145 -1.46 -2.76 7.49
C HIS A 145 -2.17 -2.06 8.64
N GLY A 146 -3.02 -2.81 9.37
CA GLY A 146 -3.86 -2.31 10.47
C GLY A 146 -3.09 -1.59 11.59
N ASP A 147 -1.86 -2.01 11.86
CA ASP A 147 -0.92 -1.41 12.80
C ASP A 147 -0.37 -0.05 12.37
N HIS A 148 -0.54 0.35 11.10
CA HIS A 148 -0.06 1.62 10.58
C HIS A 148 -1.21 2.56 10.16
N VAL A 149 -2.37 2.00 9.82
CA VAL A 149 -3.53 2.74 9.27
C VAL A 149 -4.75 2.79 10.20
N GLY A 150 -4.72 2.08 11.32
CA GLY A 150 -5.88 1.89 12.19
C GLY A 150 -6.42 3.19 12.78
N GLY A 151 -5.56 4.18 13.03
CA GLY A 151 -5.95 5.51 13.54
C GLY A 151 -6.30 6.53 12.46
N ALA A 152 -6.11 6.24 11.17
CA ALA A 152 -6.24 7.23 10.10
C ALA A 152 -7.65 7.86 10.01
N LYS A 153 -8.70 7.14 10.43
CA LYS A 153 -10.08 7.65 10.48
C LYS A 153 -10.30 8.74 11.53
N ALA A 154 -9.47 8.79 12.57
CA ALA A 154 -9.58 9.78 13.65
C ALA A 154 -8.90 11.11 13.31
N ILE A 155 -8.17 11.17 12.20
CA ILE A 155 -7.48 12.38 11.72
C ILE A 155 -8.47 13.19 10.87
N PRO A 156 -8.55 14.52 11.06
CA PRO A 156 -9.47 15.36 10.30
C PRO A 156 -9.29 15.16 8.79
N ALA A 157 -10.40 14.91 8.08
CA ALA A 157 -10.43 14.65 6.63
C ALA A 157 -9.85 15.81 5.79
N GLU A 158 -9.75 17.00 6.37
CA GLU A 158 -9.17 18.20 5.76
C GLU A 158 -7.63 18.18 5.71
N SER A 159 -6.98 17.24 6.39
CA SER A 159 -5.57 16.96 6.18
C SER A 159 -5.41 16.35 4.79
N PRO A 160 -4.67 16.97 3.83
CA PRO A 160 -4.32 16.29 2.60
C PRO A 160 -3.47 15.09 3.03
N SER A 161 -4.10 13.93 3.12
CA SER A 161 -3.38 12.69 3.37
C SER A 161 -2.57 12.46 2.11
N ALA A 162 -1.34 12.96 2.07
CA ALA A 162 -0.33 12.53 1.13
C ALA A 162 0.03 11.10 1.50
N ILE A 163 -0.91 10.18 1.26
CA ILE A 163 -0.63 8.77 1.19
C ILE A 163 0.25 8.65 -0.06
N LEU A 164 1.56 8.53 0.11
CA LEU A 164 2.45 8.19 -0.98
C LEU A 164 2.08 6.75 -1.39
N ARG A 165 1.24 6.62 -2.41
CA ARG A 165 0.64 5.35 -2.83
C ARG A 165 1.50 4.68 -3.90
N PRO A 166 1.84 3.38 -3.75
CA PRO A 166 1.83 2.49 -4.90
C PRO A 166 0.40 2.47 -5.47
N ARG A 167 0.24 2.63 -6.78
CA ARG A 167 -1.03 2.75 -7.52
C ARG A 167 -2.09 1.67 -7.21
N THR A 168 -1.73 0.58 -6.53
CA THR A 168 -2.52 -0.64 -6.36
C THR A 168 -3.27 -0.75 -5.02
N ALA A 169 -3.01 0.10 -4.02
CA ALA A 169 -3.72 0.01 -2.74
C ALA A 169 -5.12 0.65 -2.82
N ARG A 170 -6.14 -0.18 -3.11
CA ARG A 170 -7.56 0.21 -3.09
C ARG A 170 -8.11 0.12 -1.67
N TRP A 171 -8.46 1.27 -1.09
CA TRP A 171 -9.28 1.32 0.12
C TRP A 171 -10.76 1.32 -0.25
N SER A 172 -11.55 0.44 0.37
CA SER A 172 -13.01 0.48 0.32
C SER A 172 -13.54 1.32 1.50
N PRO A 173 -14.34 2.38 1.27
CA PRO A 173 -14.91 3.19 2.35
C PRO A 173 -15.97 2.47 3.20
N SER A 174 -16.29 1.20 2.94
CA SER A 174 -17.39 0.49 3.59
C SER A 174 -16.91 -0.40 4.74
N ALA A 175 -16.74 0.20 5.91
CA ALA A 175 -16.97 -0.49 7.17
C ALA A 175 -17.87 0.40 8.02
N THR A 176 -19.15 0.42 7.68
CA THR A 176 -20.21 0.80 8.62
C THR A 176 -20.23 -0.25 9.74
N PRO A 177 -20.35 0.15 11.01
CA PRO A 177 -20.59 -0.81 12.09
C PRO A 177 -21.95 -1.49 11.83
N ARG A 178 -21.99 -2.81 11.93
CA ARG A 178 -23.23 -3.51 12.28
C ARG A 178 -23.28 -3.66 13.79
#